data_AF-A0A7S0IYY8-F1
#
_entry.id   AF-A0A7S0IYY8-F1
#
_cell.length_a   1.000
_cell.length_b   1.000
_cell.length_c   1.000
_cell.angle_alpha   90.00
_cell.angle_beta   90.00
_cell.angle_gamma   90.00
#
_symmetry.space_group_name_H-M   'P 1'
#
loop_
_entity.id
_entity.type
_entity.pdbx_description
1 polymer ?
#
loop_
_entity_poly.entity_id
_entity_poly.type
_entity_poly.pdbx_seq_one_letter_code
_entity_poly.pdbx_strand_id
1 'polypeptide(L)'
;PLSLHEVESLFGSSVANIVKGESKFSKLDEQAAALAPDARRELNHRNMLLAMGADWRVVVVKLADRLHNMRTLEFMPRHKQVRIARETIEIFVPLARRLGIDALEYELLRHSVSYLFPEELLGLFGLELLGHWARLQCWGVLDEFLLRDQVLSELDVKTQLSSHRERWVQHVNYWGVAFAK
;
A
#
# COMPACT_ATOMS: atom_id res chain seq x y z
N PRO A 1 7.54 -1.74 30.02
CA PRO A 1 6.42 -1.56 29.06
C PRO A 1 5.45 -0.49 29.56
N LEU A 2 4.96 0.40 28.67
CA LEU A 2 3.91 1.37 29.00
C LEU A 2 2.56 0.65 29.12
N SER A 3 1.77 1.02 30.12
CA SER A 3 0.41 0.53 30.32
C SER A 3 -0.59 1.27 29.41
N LEU A 4 -1.73 0.63 29.10
CA LEU A 4 -2.79 1.27 28.32
C LEU A 4 -3.33 2.55 29.01
N HIS A 5 -3.31 2.59 30.34
CA HIS A 5 -3.74 3.76 31.11
C HIS A 5 -2.77 4.94 30.93
N GLU A 6 -1.46 4.69 30.84
CA GLU A 6 -0.48 5.72 30.55
C GLU A 6 -0.62 6.25 29.11
N VAL A 7 -0.89 5.37 28.14
CA VAL A 7 -1.16 5.78 26.75
C VAL A 7 -2.43 6.64 26.67
N GLU A 8 -3.48 6.27 27.40
CA GLU A 8 -4.73 7.03 27.46
C GLU A 8 -4.53 8.41 28.13
N SER A 9 -3.75 8.47 29.21
CA SER A 9 -3.41 9.72 29.89
C SER A 9 -2.63 10.69 28.98
N LEU A 10 -1.70 10.16 28.18
CA LEU A 10 -0.83 10.97 27.32
C LEU A 10 -1.47 11.38 25.98
N PHE A 11 -2.26 10.50 25.37
CA PHE A 11 -2.74 10.66 23.98
C PHE A 11 -4.27 10.59 23.85
N GLY A 12 -4.98 10.36 24.95
CA GLY A 12 -6.43 10.25 24.98
C GLY A 12 -6.97 8.86 24.66
N SER A 13 -8.25 8.68 24.95
CA SER A 13 -8.98 7.42 24.81
C SER A 13 -9.02 6.90 23.37
N SER A 14 -9.06 7.80 22.37
CA SER A 14 -9.07 7.41 20.96
C SER A 14 -7.79 6.68 20.54
N VAL A 15 -6.61 7.18 20.95
CA VAL A 15 -5.33 6.55 20.61
C VAL A 15 -5.15 5.25 21.39
N ALA A 16 -5.54 5.24 22.67
CA ALA A 16 -5.53 4.04 23.49
C ALA A 16 -6.38 2.90 22.90
N ASN A 17 -7.54 3.22 22.32
CA ASN A 17 -8.39 2.26 21.65
C ASN A 17 -7.75 1.67 20.38
N ILE A 18 -7.06 2.50 19.58
CA ILE A 18 -6.34 2.02 18.39
C ILE A 18 -5.21 1.07 18.80
N VAL A 19 -4.39 1.46 19.79
CA VAL A 19 -3.28 0.64 20.31
C VAL A 19 -3.80 -0.68 20.90
N LYS A 20 -4.90 -0.62 21.66
CA LYS A 20 -5.57 -1.81 22.21
C LYS A 20 -6.10 -2.74 21.11
N GLY A 21 -6.64 -2.16 20.02
CA GLY A 21 -7.09 -2.91 18.85
C GLY A 21 -5.95 -3.62 18.13
N GLU A 22 -4.84 -2.90 17.91
CA GLU A 22 -3.63 -3.44 17.27
C GLU A 22 -3.02 -4.59 18.10
N SER A 23 -2.87 -4.41 19.42
CA SER A 23 -2.28 -5.43 20.30
C SER A 23 -3.11 -6.72 20.35
N LYS A 24 -4.43 -6.64 20.18
CA LYS A 24 -5.30 -7.82 20.06
C LYS A 24 -5.09 -8.52 18.72
N PHE A 25 -4.95 -7.76 17.64
CA PHE A 25 -4.72 -8.29 16.31
C PHE A 25 -3.40 -9.06 16.24
N SER A 26 -2.31 -8.47 16.76
CA SER A 26 -1.00 -9.13 16.77
C SER A 26 -0.98 -10.46 17.52
N LYS A 27 -1.74 -10.59 18.61
CA LYS A 27 -1.91 -11.88 19.32
C LYS A 27 -2.67 -12.93 18.49
N LEU A 28 -3.66 -12.51 17.71
CA LEU A 28 -4.43 -13.40 16.84
C LEU A 28 -3.57 -13.88 15.65
N ASP A 29 -2.73 -13.00 15.10
CA ASP A 29 -1.74 -13.35 14.07
C ASP A 29 -0.71 -14.37 14.58
N GLU A 30 -0.23 -14.21 15.83
CA GLU A 30 0.67 -15.18 16.47
C GLU A 30 0.05 -16.56 16.61
N GLN A 31 -1.23 -16.63 17.00
CA GLN A 31 -1.96 -17.90 17.09
C GLN A 31 -2.15 -18.53 15.72
N ALA A 32 -2.42 -17.71 14.70
CA ALA A 32 -2.57 -18.18 13.33
C ALA A 32 -1.24 -18.69 12.75
N ALA A 33 -0.09 -18.17 13.20
CA ALA A 33 1.23 -18.58 12.74
C ALA A 33 1.55 -20.06 12.99
N ALA A 34 0.95 -20.68 14.02
CA ALA A 34 1.12 -22.09 14.36
C ALA A 34 0.26 -23.06 13.54
N LEU A 35 -0.65 -22.55 12.71
CA LEU A 35 -1.58 -23.35 11.91
C LEU A 35 -0.99 -23.75 10.55
N ALA A 36 -1.57 -24.81 9.97
CA ALA A 36 -1.31 -25.19 8.57
C ALA A 36 -1.62 -24.00 7.63
N PRO A 37 -0.93 -23.88 6.46
CA PRO A 37 -1.01 -22.70 5.60
C PRO A 37 -2.42 -22.27 5.23
N ASP A 38 -3.30 -23.21 4.91
CA ASP A 38 -4.67 -22.92 4.48
C ASP A 38 -5.57 -22.48 5.65
N ALA A 39 -5.43 -23.15 6.81
CA ALA A 39 -6.12 -22.74 8.03
C ALA A 39 -5.64 -21.36 8.53
N ARG A 40 -4.35 -21.06 8.37
CA ARG A 40 -3.78 -19.74 8.69
C ARG A 40 -4.38 -18.63 7.81
N ARG A 41 -4.51 -18.88 6.51
CA ARG A 41 -5.11 -17.90 5.57
C ARG A 41 -6.54 -17.54 5.95
N GLU A 42 -7.37 -18.56 6.20
CA GLU A 42 -8.77 -18.34 6.54
C GLU A 42 -8.91 -17.63 7.90
N LEU A 43 -8.10 -18.00 8.89
CA LEU A 43 -8.10 -17.35 10.18
C LEU A 43 -7.60 -15.90 10.09
N ASN A 44 -6.55 -15.62 9.31
CA ASN A 44 -6.05 -14.26 9.09
C ASN A 44 -7.12 -13.39 8.41
N HIS A 45 -7.84 -13.91 7.40
CA HIS A 45 -8.97 -13.19 6.80
C HIS A 45 -10.08 -12.88 7.82
N ARG A 46 -10.47 -13.85 8.66
CA ARG A 46 -11.48 -13.67 9.71
C ARG A 46 -11.03 -12.67 10.78
N ASN A 47 -9.80 -12.81 11.27
CA ASN A 47 -9.21 -11.90 12.25
C ASN A 47 -9.17 -10.47 11.74
N MET A 48 -8.90 -10.31 10.45
CA MET A 48 -8.81 -9.01 9.79
C MET A 48 -10.20 -8.38 9.61
N LEU A 49 -11.22 -9.15 9.25
CA LEU A 49 -12.63 -8.70 9.27
C LEU A 49 -13.10 -8.30 10.68
N LEU A 50 -12.70 -9.06 11.71
CA LEU A 50 -13.02 -8.74 13.10
C LEU A 50 -12.32 -7.46 13.57
N ALA A 51 -11.09 -7.21 13.12
CA ALA A 51 -10.36 -5.97 13.40
C ALA A 51 -10.99 -4.74 12.73
N MET A 52 -11.54 -4.91 11.51
CA MET A 52 -12.31 -3.88 10.82
C MET A 52 -13.61 -3.53 11.57
N GLY A 53 -14.17 -4.45 12.35
CA GLY A 53 -15.51 -4.31 12.95
C GLY A 53 -15.64 -3.29 14.08
N ALA A 54 -14.53 -2.78 14.65
CA ALA A 54 -14.58 -1.84 15.78
C ALA A 54 -14.00 -0.45 15.46
N ASP A 55 -12.90 -0.36 14.71
CA ASP A 55 -12.27 0.92 14.33
C ASP A 55 -11.38 0.74 13.10
N TRP A 56 -11.77 1.35 11.98
CA TRP A 56 -11.03 1.29 10.70
C TRP A 56 -9.59 1.82 10.82
N ARG A 57 -9.31 2.70 11.79
CA ARG A 57 -7.98 3.30 11.97
C ARG A 57 -6.94 2.26 12.39
N VAL A 58 -7.36 1.19 13.09
CA VAL A 58 -6.48 0.06 13.43
C VAL A 58 -5.93 -0.60 12.17
N VAL A 59 -6.77 -0.73 11.14
CA VAL A 59 -6.40 -1.33 9.86
C VAL A 59 -5.44 -0.45 9.09
N VAL A 60 -5.67 0.86 9.09
CA VAL A 60 -4.76 1.82 8.43
C VAL A 60 -3.39 1.81 9.08
N VAL A 61 -3.30 1.77 10.42
CA VAL A 61 -2.03 1.62 11.14
C VAL A 61 -1.33 0.30 10.75
N LYS A 62 -2.08 -0.81 10.62
CA LYS A 62 -1.49 -2.09 10.21
C LYS A 62 -1.03 -2.12 8.76
N LEU A 63 -1.73 -1.44 7.86
CA LEU A 63 -1.30 -1.27 6.47
C LEU A 63 0.00 -0.44 6.40
N ALA A 64 0.11 0.61 7.22
CA ALA A 64 1.33 1.42 7.30
C ALA A 64 2.53 0.62 7.84
N ASP A 65 2.32 -0.16 8.91
CA ASP A 65 3.33 -1.08 9.45
C ASP A 65 3.75 -2.13 8.40
N ARG A 66 2.77 -2.73 7.71
CA ARG A 66 3.07 -3.68 6.64
C ARG A 66 3.87 -3.04 5.51
N LEU A 67 3.53 -1.83 5.10
CA LEU A 67 4.27 -1.12 4.06
C LEU A 67 5.72 -0.86 4.50
N HIS A 68 5.93 -0.41 5.73
CA HIS A 68 7.27 -0.26 6.28
C HIS A 68 8.06 -1.59 6.24
N ASN A 69 7.43 -2.70 6.63
CA ASN A 69 8.02 -4.03 6.55
C ASN A 69 8.36 -4.42 5.11
N MET A 70 7.52 -4.09 4.13
CA MET A 70 7.79 -4.36 2.71
C MET A 70 8.96 -3.53 2.17
N ARG A 71 9.14 -2.29 2.65
CA ARG A 71 10.27 -1.42 2.28
C ARG A 71 11.62 -1.91 2.80
N THR A 72 11.63 -2.64 3.93
CA THR A 72 12.86 -3.14 4.57
C THR A 72 13.01 -4.67 4.45
N LEU A 73 12.19 -5.31 3.62
CA LEU A 73 12.11 -6.77 3.51
C LEU A 73 13.39 -7.40 2.93
N GLU A 74 14.24 -6.61 2.28
CA GLU A 74 15.52 -7.06 1.70
C GLU A 74 16.47 -7.68 2.73
N PHE A 75 16.43 -7.24 4.00
CA PHE A 75 17.28 -7.76 5.08
C PHE A 75 16.84 -9.14 5.60
N MET A 76 15.68 -9.64 5.15
CA MET A 76 15.15 -10.94 5.57
C MET A 76 15.61 -12.06 4.63
N PRO A 77 15.74 -13.31 5.12
CA PRO A 77 16.07 -14.44 4.26
C PRO A 77 14.96 -14.70 3.23
N ARG A 78 15.34 -15.20 2.04
CA ARG A 78 14.46 -15.37 0.87
C ARG A 78 13.13 -16.04 1.16
N HIS A 79 13.12 -17.12 1.96
CA HIS A 79 11.89 -17.82 2.33
C HIS A 79 10.90 -16.94 3.10
N LYS A 80 11.39 -16.03 3.96
CA LYS A 80 10.54 -15.05 4.66
C LYS A 80 10.08 -13.96 3.72
N GLN A 81 10.94 -13.47 2.82
CA GLN A 81 10.57 -12.48 1.80
C GLN A 81 9.38 -12.95 0.97
N VAL A 82 9.47 -14.17 0.41
CA VAL A 82 8.40 -14.78 -0.40
C VAL A 82 7.13 -14.97 0.41
N ARG A 83 7.23 -15.48 1.64
CA ARG A 83 6.06 -15.68 2.52
C ARG A 83 5.34 -14.37 2.82
N ILE A 84 6.09 -13.32 3.19
CA ILE A 84 5.55 -12.01 3.55
C ILE A 84 4.95 -11.31 2.32
N ALA A 85 5.60 -11.41 1.16
CA ALA A 85 5.09 -10.86 -0.09
C ALA A 85 3.77 -11.53 -0.53
N ARG A 86 3.66 -12.87 -0.40
CA ARG A 86 2.40 -13.59 -0.69
C ARG A 86 1.27 -13.14 0.23
N GLU A 87 1.54 -13.09 1.54
CA GLU A 87 0.58 -12.60 2.53
C GLU A 87 0.14 -11.17 2.22
N THR A 88 1.07 -10.31 1.78
CA THR A 88 0.79 -8.92 1.41
C THR A 88 -0.18 -8.82 0.24
N ILE A 89 0.00 -9.62 -0.81
CA ILE A 89 -0.92 -9.65 -1.96
C ILE A 89 -2.27 -10.27 -1.61
N GLU A 90 -2.27 -11.39 -0.89
CA GLU A 90 -3.50 -12.12 -0.56
C GLU A 90 -4.39 -11.33 0.41
N ILE A 91 -3.77 -10.60 1.36
CA ILE A 91 -4.46 -9.94 2.46
C ILE A 91 -4.41 -8.42 2.30
N PHE A 92 -3.23 -7.83 2.42
CA PHE A 92 -3.07 -6.37 2.62
C PHE A 92 -3.44 -5.52 1.40
N VAL A 93 -3.13 -5.98 0.18
CA VAL A 93 -3.47 -5.27 -1.07
C VAL A 93 -4.99 -5.13 -1.25
N PRO A 94 -5.81 -6.21 -1.18
CA PRO A 94 -7.27 -6.09 -1.22
C PRO A 94 -7.87 -5.17 -0.15
N LEU A 95 -7.21 -5.02 0.99
CA LEU A 95 -7.68 -4.19 2.09
C LEU A 95 -7.43 -2.71 1.84
N ALA A 96 -6.23 -2.37 1.36
CA ALA A 96 -5.94 -1.02 0.88
C ALA A 96 -6.94 -0.61 -0.22
N ARG A 97 -7.23 -1.54 -1.16
CA ARG A 97 -8.25 -1.35 -2.20
C ARG A 97 -9.65 -1.08 -1.64
N ARG A 98 -10.09 -1.89 -0.67
CA ARG A 98 -11.41 -1.74 -0.02
C ARG A 98 -11.55 -0.42 0.73
N LEU A 99 -10.46 0.11 1.26
CA LEU A 99 -10.43 1.42 1.92
C LEU A 99 -10.25 2.59 0.93
N GLY A 100 -10.06 2.31 -0.37
CA GLY A 100 -9.85 3.33 -1.40
C GLY A 100 -8.50 4.05 -1.27
N ILE A 101 -7.47 3.39 -0.72
CA ILE A 101 -6.14 3.98 -0.54
C ILE A 101 -5.21 3.47 -1.64
N ASP A 102 -5.39 3.98 -2.86
CA ASP A 102 -4.69 3.52 -4.07
C ASP A 102 -3.16 3.56 -3.93
N ALA A 103 -2.63 4.58 -3.27
CA ALA A 103 -1.19 4.73 -3.05
C ALA A 103 -0.61 3.57 -2.22
N LEU A 104 -1.31 3.15 -1.15
CA LEU A 104 -0.89 2.01 -0.33
C LEU A 104 -1.05 0.70 -1.09
N GLU A 105 -2.18 0.52 -1.79
CA GLU A 105 -2.43 -0.66 -2.61
C GLU A 105 -1.29 -0.88 -3.61
N TYR A 106 -0.98 0.16 -4.38
CA TYR A 106 0.04 0.12 -5.41
C TYR A 106 1.42 -0.20 -4.82
N GLU A 107 1.83 0.49 -3.75
CA GLU A 107 3.17 0.33 -3.20
C GLU A 107 3.37 -1.04 -2.55
N LEU A 108 2.35 -1.54 -1.84
CA LEU A 108 2.34 -2.90 -1.30
C LEU A 108 2.44 -3.95 -2.41
N LEU A 109 1.68 -3.78 -3.49
CA LEU A 109 1.70 -4.69 -4.63
C LEU A 109 3.09 -4.67 -5.30
N ARG A 110 3.63 -3.48 -5.57
CA ARG A 110 4.95 -3.28 -6.18
C ARG A 110 6.04 -4.05 -5.44
N HIS A 111 6.18 -3.82 -4.14
CA HIS A 111 7.18 -4.52 -3.34
C HIS A 111 6.94 -6.03 -3.37
N SER A 112 5.69 -6.46 -3.24
CA SER A 112 5.36 -7.89 -3.22
C SER A 112 5.76 -8.59 -4.52
N VAL A 113 5.43 -8.02 -5.68
CA VAL A 113 5.80 -8.59 -6.97
C VAL A 113 7.32 -8.65 -7.14
N SER A 114 8.06 -7.60 -6.71
CA SER A 114 9.54 -7.62 -6.77
C SER A 114 10.17 -8.78 -5.99
N TYR A 115 9.54 -9.21 -4.89
CA TYR A 115 10.01 -10.37 -4.13
C TYR A 115 9.47 -11.70 -4.67
N LEU A 116 8.35 -11.75 -5.37
CA LEU A 116 7.79 -13.02 -5.86
C LEU A 116 8.30 -13.42 -7.24
N PHE A 117 8.45 -12.46 -8.14
CA PHE A 117 8.65 -12.70 -9.56
C PHE A 117 9.76 -11.78 -10.12
N PRO A 118 11.01 -11.86 -9.62
CA PRO A 118 12.05 -10.88 -9.96
C PRO A 118 12.41 -10.86 -11.46
N GLU A 119 12.27 -11.98 -12.17
CA GLU A 119 12.58 -12.07 -13.60
C GLU A 119 11.41 -11.62 -14.48
N GLU A 120 10.18 -11.99 -14.12
CA GLU A 120 8.96 -11.58 -14.84
C GLU A 120 8.66 -10.09 -14.64
N LEU A 121 9.11 -9.52 -13.53
CA LEU A 121 9.07 -8.09 -13.23
C LEU A 121 9.75 -7.27 -14.35
N LEU A 122 10.87 -7.75 -14.92
CA LEU A 122 11.58 -7.07 -16.01
C LEU A 122 10.74 -7.03 -17.30
N GLY A 123 10.00 -8.10 -17.60
CA GLY A 123 9.11 -8.16 -18.77
C GLY A 123 7.86 -7.31 -18.61
N LEU A 124 7.23 -7.35 -17.43
CA LEU A 124 6.07 -6.53 -17.08
C LEU A 124 6.42 -5.03 -17.05
N PHE A 125 7.56 -4.65 -16.47
CA PHE A 125 8.01 -3.26 -16.50
C PHE A 125 8.42 -2.80 -17.89
N GLY A 126 8.89 -3.66 -18.79
CA GLY A 126 9.07 -3.30 -20.19
C GLY A 126 7.75 -2.86 -20.86
N LEU A 127 6.67 -3.60 -20.61
CA LEU A 127 5.34 -3.31 -21.14
C LEU A 127 4.64 -2.16 -20.41
N GLU A 128 4.81 -2.04 -19.09
CA GLU A 128 4.30 -0.89 -18.33
C GLU A 128 5.10 0.37 -18.64
N LEU A 129 6.43 0.35 -18.77
CA LEU A 129 7.20 1.51 -19.22
C LEU A 129 6.79 1.93 -20.62
N LEU A 130 6.53 0.99 -21.53
CA LEU A 130 6.00 1.29 -22.87
C LEU A 130 4.57 1.86 -22.80
N GLY A 131 3.69 1.28 -21.98
CA GLY A 131 2.33 1.78 -21.75
C GLY A 131 2.27 3.12 -21.00
N HIS A 132 3.23 3.38 -20.13
CA HIS A 132 3.43 4.63 -19.39
C HIS A 132 4.08 5.68 -20.27
N TRP A 133 5.03 5.33 -21.15
CA TRP A 133 5.54 6.21 -22.20
C TRP A 133 4.44 6.60 -23.19
N ALA A 134 3.65 5.63 -23.66
CA ALA A 134 2.51 5.87 -24.52
C ALA A 134 1.47 6.77 -23.81
N ARG A 135 1.18 6.53 -22.53
CA ARG A 135 0.33 7.41 -21.73
C ARG A 135 0.93 8.79 -21.56
N LEU A 136 2.20 8.95 -21.19
CA LEU A 136 2.87 10.26 -21.03
C LEU A 136 2.84 11.07 -22.34
N GLN A 137 3.03 10.42 -23.49
CA GLN A 137 2.88 11.04 -24.81
C GLN A 137 1.42 11.43 -25.10
N CYS A 138 0.45 10.57 -24.78
CA CYS A 138 -0.98 10.90 -24.87
C CYS A 138 -1.43 11.99 -23.87
N TRP A 139 -0.81 12.07 -22.68
CA TRP A 139 -1.09 13.08 -21.65
C TRP A 139 -0.57 14.45 -22.07
N GLY A 140 0.53 14.54 -22.83
CA GLY A 140 0.94 15.82 -23.45
C GLY A 140 -0.12 16.37 -24.42
N VAL A 141 -0.75 15.48 -25.19
CA VAL A 141 -1.87 15.83 -26.09
C VAL A 141 -3.13 16.17 -25.30
N LEU A 142 -3.43 15.44 -24.22
CA LEU A 142 -4.57 15.71 -23.35
C LEU A 142 -4.41 17.03 -22.55
N ASP A 143 -3.19 17.32 -22.06
CA ASP A 143 -2.86 18.59 -21.38
C ASP A 143 -3.03 19.76 -22.35
N GLU A 144 -2.57 19.65 -23.60
CA GLU A 144 -2.76 20.70 -24.60
C GLU A 144 -4.24 20.93 -24.92
N PHE A 145 -5.04 19.85 -24.96
CA PHE A 145 -6.49 19.93 -25.17
C PHE A 145 -7.23 20.56 -23.97
N LEU A 146 -6.91 20.12 -22.75
CA LEU A 146 -7.52 20.62 -21.51
C LEU A 146 -7.10 22.07 -21.18
N LEU A 147 -5.88 22.48 -21.53
CA LEU A 147 -5.39 23.85 -21.35
C LEU A 147 -6.06 24.85 -22.31
N ARG A 148 -6.54 24.37 -23.47
CA ARG A 148 -7.27 25.16 -24.47
C ARG A 148 -8.78 25.22 -24.22
N ASP A 149 -9.31 24.41 -23.30
CA ASP A 149 -10.73 24.41 -22.96
C ASP A 149 -11.10 25.62 -22.08
N GLN A 150 -11.95 26.51 -22.61
CA GLN A 150 -12.37 27.74 -21.93
C GLN A 150 -13.19 27.45 -20.66
N VAL A 151 -14.00 26.39 -20.65
CA VAL A 151 -14.91 26.06 -19.53
C VAL A 151 -14.12 25.62 -18.30
N LEU A 152 -13.05 24.84 -18.51
CA LEU A 152 -12.19 24.37 -17.41
C LEU A 152 -11.33 25.49 -16.80
N SER A 153 -11.06 26.55 -17.55
CA SER A 153 -10.30 27.70 -17.06
C SER A 153 -11.09 28.57 -16.06
N GLU A 154 -12.41 28.59 -16.19
CA GLU A 154 -13.33 29.35 -15.33
C GLU A 154 -13.62 28.62 -13.99
N LEU A 155 -13.40 27.31 -13.92
CA LEU A 155 -13.79 26.45 -12.80
C LEU A 155 -12.66 26.13 -11.79
N ASP A 156 -11.48 26.78 -11.88
CA ASP A 156 -10.28 26.53 -11.04
C ASP A 156 -9.83 25.05 -10.97
N VAL A 157 -10.19 24.24 -11.98
CA VAL A 157 -9.81 22.81 -12.06
C VAL A 157 -8.33 22.63 -12.40
N LYS A 158 -7.69 23.66 -12.99
CA LYS A 158 -6.28 23.64 -13.40
C LYS A 158 -5.30 23.33 -12.27
N THR A 159 -5.60 23.75 -11.03
CA THR A 159 -4.74 23.55 -9.85
C THR A 159 -4.82 22.12 -9.27
N GLN A 160 -5.93 21.41 -9.48
CA GLN A 160 -6.09 20.04 -8.99
C GLN A 160 -5.40 19.02 -9.91
N LEU A 161 -5.47 19.23 -11.23
CA LEU A 161 -4.82 18.37 -12.23
C LEU A 161 -3.29 18.38 -12.13
N SER A 162 -2.69 19.54 -11.85
CA SER A 162 -1.24 19.68 -11.67
C SER A 162 -0.70 18.86 -10.48
N SER A 163 -1.47 18.75 -9.39
CA SER A 163 -1.07 17.99 -8.19
C SER A 163 -1.04 16.47 -8.40
N HIS A 164 -1.98 15.93 -9.19
CA HIS A 164 -1.98 14.52 -9.55
C HIS A 164 -0.83 14.23 -10.53
N ARG A 165 -0.61 15.13 -11.51
CA ARG A 165 0.51 15.09 -12.45
C ARG A 165 1.87 15.03 -11.77
N GLU A 166 2.11 15.87 -10.75
CA GLU A 166 3.38 15.87 -10.02
C GLU A 166 3.66 14.53 -9.31
N ARG A 167 2.64 13.90 -8.72
CA ARG A 167 2.78 12.55 -8.13
C ARG A 167 3.13 11.50 -9.17
N TRP A 168 2.51 11.57 -10.36
CA TRP A 168 2.80 10.64 -11.46
C TRP A 168 4.17 10.87 -12.10
N VAL A 169 4.65 12.11 -12.19
CA VAL A 169 6.00 12.42 -12.67
C VAL A 169 7.06 11.97 -11.67
N GLN A 170 6.85 12.20 -10.37
CA GLN A 170 7.72 11.67 -9.32
C GLN A 170 7.79 10.14 -9.37
N HIS A 171 6.65 9.49 -9.62
CA HIS A 171 6.55 8.05 -9.81
C HIS A 171 7.42 7.55 -10.98
N VAL A 172 7.31 8.15 -12.16
CA VAL A 172 8.10 7.77 -13.35
C VAL A 172 9.60 8.04 -13.14
N ASN A 173 9.96 9.17 -12.54
CA ASN A 173 11.36 9.51 -12.27
C ASN A 173 12.00 8.57 -11.26
N TYR A 174 11.27 8.17 -10.21
CA TYR A 174 11.75 7.21 -9.22
C TYR A 174 12.07 5.84 -9.87
N TRP A 175 11.22 5.40 -10.80
CA TRP A 175 11.49 4.19 -11.57
C TRP A 175 12.67 4.35 -12.53
N GLY A 176 12.76 5.46 -13.26
CA GLY A 176 13.90 5.72 -14.16
C GLY A 176 15.25 5.70 -13.46
N VAL A 177 15.33 6.19 -12.22
CA VAL A 177 16.56 6.21 -11.41
C VAL A 177 16.87 4.85 -10.78
N ALA A 178 15.85 4.08 -10.37
CA ALA A 178 16.04 2.76 -9.76
C ALA A 178 16.54 1.69 -10.74
N PHE A 179 16.36 1.88 -12.06
CA PHE A 179 16.86 0.98 -13.11
C PHE A 179 18.19 1.43 -13.76
N ALA A 180 18.70 2.61 -13.41
CA ALA A 180 19.99 3.12 -13.90
C ALA A 180 21.20 2.72 -13.03
N LYS A 181 20.97 1.92 -11.98
CA LYS A 181 21.99 1.27 -11.14
C LYS A 181 21.84 -0.24 -11.26
#